data_AF-E8ZKI5-F1
#
_entry.id   AF-E8ZKI5-F1
#
_cell.length_a   1.000
_cell.length_b   1.000
_cell.length_c   1.000
_cell.angle_alpha   90.00
_cell.angle_beta   90.00
_cell.angle_gamma   90.00
#
_symmetry.space_group_name_H-M   'P 1'
#
loop_
_entity.id
_entity.type
_entity.pdbx_description
1 polymer ?
#
loop_
_entity_poly.entity_id
_entity_poly.type
_entity_poly.pdbx_seq_one_letter_code
_entity_poly.pdbx_strand_id
1 'polypeptide(L)'
;MLRKATITKEELKSWCSNTRVESSEDQELLDNYESWCTKNSVFGQLKELKKEALGENDPKWDTNVSSYLQSGNENKKLTDDNGNAKSDHTLKDKKELIDWCKRNLTTLYKQGSATTEAYIQWCTKDIANAEATPTPASEA
;
A
#
# COMPACT_ATOMS: atom_id res chain seq x y z
N MET A 1 34.59 33.80 17.60
CA MET A 1 34.19 32.43 18.04
C MET A 1 32.76 32.51 18.56
N LEU A 2 31.83 31.84 17.88
CA LEU A 2 30.40 31.81 18.23
C LEU A 2 30.20 31.06 19.55
N ARG A 3 29.49 31.68 20.50
CA ARG A 3 29.14 31.07 21.79
C ARG A 3 28.21 29.89 21.56
N LYS A 4 28.56 28.70 22.06
CA LYS A 4 27.60 27.61 22.29
C LYS A 4 26.58 28.14 23.31
N ALA A 5 25.37 28.44 22.86
CA ALA A 5 24.26 28.67 23.78
C ALA A 5 23.90 27.31 24.39
N THR A 6 24.21 27.12 25.67
CA THR A 6 23.75 25.96 26.42
C THR A 6 22.27 26.16 26.70
N ILE A 7 21.41 25.48 25.95
CA ILE A 7 19.97 25.49 26.19
C ILE A 7 19.71 24.89 27.57
N THR A 8 19.05 25.66 28.45
CA THR A 8 18.67 25.21 29.78
C THR A 8 17.46 24.29 29.73
N LYS A 9 17.26 23.50 30.78
CA LYS A 9 16.12 22.56 30.88
C LYS A 9 14.79 23.29 30.83
N GLU A 10 14.72 24.48 31.41
CA GLU A 10 13.55 25.35 31.44
C GLU A 10 13.25 25.94 30.06
N GLU A 11 14.28 26.38 29.33
CA GLU A 11 14.14 26.82 27.94
C GLU A 11 13.68 25.69 27.02
N LEU A 12 14.23 24.47 27.22
CA LEU A 12 13.82 23.28 26.48
C LEU A 12 12.36 22.89 26.78
N LYS A 13 11.94 22.95 28.05
CA LYS A 13 10.55 22.70 28.45
C LYS A 13 9.60 23.72 27.84
N SER A 14 9.96 25.01 27.89
CA SER A 14 9.16 26.08 27.32
C SER A 14 9.01 25.91 25.80
N TRP A 15 10.11 25.60 25.11
CA TRP A 15 10.08 25.29 23.68
C TRP A 15 9.22 24.07 23.37
N CYS A 16 9.38 22.95 24.08
CA CYS A 16 8.55 21.77 23.90
C CYS A 16 7.06 22.04 24.15
N SER A 17 6.70 22.83 25.17
CA SER A 17 5.30 23.17 25.43
C SER A 17 4.71 24.06 24.33
N ASN A 18 5.48 24.99 23.78
CA ASN A 18 5.03 25.91 22.73
C ASN A 18 5.03 25.30 21.32
N THR A 19 5.84 24.25 21.12
CA THR A 19 5.97 23.54 19.83
C THR A 19 5.25 22.19 19.86
N ARG A 20 4.62 21.85 20.98
CA ARG A 20 3.78 20.67 21.10
C ARG A 20 2.61 20.87 20.14
N VAL A 21 2.58 20.03 19.11
CA VAL A 21 1.41 19.91 18.26
C VAL A 21 0.28 19.35 19.11
N GLU A 22 -0.78 20.13 19.28
CA GLU A 22 -1.86 19.86 20.22
C GLU A 22 -2.89 18.86 19.67
N SER A 23 -3.39 18.06 20.62
CA SER A 23 -4.45 17.05 20.53
C SER A 23 -4.18 15.82 19.67
N SER A 24 -4.39 14.65 20.27
CA SER A 24 -4.52 13.35 19.58
C SER A 24 -5.77 13.26 18.70
N GLU A 25 -6.49 14.38 18.51
CA GLU A 25 -7.75 14.51 17.76
C GLU A 25 -7.55 15.27 16.45
N ASP A 26 -6.34 15.78 16.18
CA ASP A 26 -6.02 16.39 14.89
C ASP A 26 -5.87 15.30 13.82
N GLN A 27 -6.99 15.02 13.16
CA GLN A 27 -7.12 14.00 12.13
C GLN A 27 -6.10 14.20 11.00
N GLU A 28 -5.77 15.45 10.66
CA GLU A 28 -4.78 15.75 9.62
C GLU A 28 -3.37 15.31 10.04
N LEU A 29 -3.03 15.46 11.32
CA LEU A 29 -1.75 14.95 11.86
C LEU A 29 -1.68 13.43 11.88
N LEU A 30 -2.79 12.78 12.24
CA LEU A 30 -2.88 11.32 12.22
C LEU A 30 -2.77 10.78 10.80
N ASP A 31 -3.47 11.38 9.84
CA ASP A 31 -3.42 11.01 8.42
C ASP A 31 -2.00 11.24 7.86
N ASN A 32 -1.33 12.33 8.23
CA ASN A 32 0.05 12.60 7.85
C ASN A 32 1.03 11.58 8.46
N TYR A 33 0.84 11.22 9.73
CA TYR A 33 1.65 10.22 10.41
C TYR A 33 1.45 8.83 9.79
N GLU A 34 0.20 8.42 9.55
CA GLU A 34 -0.14 7.16 8.89
C GLU A 34 0.45 7.11 7.48
N SER A 35 0.31 8.19 6.70
CA SER A 35 0.93 8.35 5.38
C SER A 35 2.45 8.23 5.45
N TRP A 36 3.10 8.86 6.42
CA TRP A 36 4.56 8.82 6.56
C TRP A 36 5.06 7.43 6.98
N CYS A 37 4.37 6.79 7.92
CA CYS A 37 4.69 5.43 8.38
C CYS A 37 4.43 4.38 7.30
N THR A 38 3.44 4.59 6.43
CA THR A 38 3.10 3.65 5.37
C THR A 38 3.70 4.00 4.01
N LYS A 39 4.37 5.14 3.86
CA LYS A 39 4.93 5.61 2.58
C LYS A 39 5.80 4.56 1.87
N ASN A 40 6.60 3.82 2.64
CA ASN A 40 7.50 2.79 2.12
C ASN A 40 6.88 1.39 2.11
N SER A 41 5.62 1.23 2.53
CA SER A 41 4.91 -0.04 2.41
C SER A 41 4.35 -0.20 1.00
N VAL A 42 3.99 -1.44 0.65
CA VAL A 42 3.30 -1.73 -0.61
C VAL A 42 2.02 -0.90 -0.72
N PHE A 43 1.22 -0.81 0.35
CA PHE A 43 0.02 0.03 0.40
C PHE A 43 0.30 1.50 0.07
N GLY A 44 1.28 2.13 0.74
CA GLY A 44 1.58 3.55 0.50
C GLY A 44 2.05 3.84 -0.92
N GLN A 45 2.69 2.86 -1.56
CA GLN A 45 3.19 2.97 -2.94
C GLN A 45 2.10 2.76 -4.01
N LEU A 46 0.94 2.18 -3.67
CA LEU A 46 -0.13 1.94 -4.65
C LEU A 46 -0.63 3.23 -5.30
N LYS A 47 -0.70 4.33 -4.54
CA LYS A 47 -1.14 5.64 -5.05
C LYS A 47 -0.21 6.16 -6.15
N GLU A 48 1.10 6.04 -5.96
CA GLU A 48 2.10 6.44 -6.97
C GLU A 48 2.00 5.55 -8.23
N LEU A 49 1.64 4.28 -8.05
CA LEU A 49 1.43 3.32 -9.13
C LEU A 49 0.05 3.43 -9.80
N LYS A 50 -0.82 4.35 -9.38
CA LYS A 50 -2.22 4.49 -9.83
C LYS A 50 -3.03 3.20 -9.68
N LYS A 51 -2.78 2.47 -8.60
CA LYS A 51 -3.43 1.20 -8.28
C LYS A 51 -4.15 1.29 -6.94
N GLU A 52 -5.12 0.42 -6.75
CA GLU A 52 -5.77 0.20 -5.46
C GLU A 52 -5.78 -1.30 -5.14
N ALA A 53 -5.75 -1.61 -3.84
CA ALA A 53 -5.87 -2.99 -3.38
C ALA A 53 -7.28 -3.52 -3.65
N LEU A 54 -7.39 -4.81 -3.97
CA LEU A 54 -8.68 -5.46 -4.16
C LEU A 54 -9.42 -5.58 -2.84
N GLY A 55 -10.67 -5.13 -2.82
CA GLY A 55 -11.58 -5.35 -1.70
C GLY A 55 -11.94 -6.84 -1.58
N GLU A 56 -12.38 -7.28 -0.40
CA GLU A 56 -12.64 -8.69 -0.10
C GLU A 56 -13.65 -9.34 -1.05
N ASN A 57 -14.64 -8.57 -1.52
CA ASN A 57 -15.68 -9.02 -2.44
C ASN A 57 -15.44 -8.60 -3.90
N ASP A 58 -14.22 -8.18 -4.26
CA ASP A 58 -13.93 -7.71 -5.62
C ASP A 58 -14.01 -8.87 -6.63
N PRO A 59 -14.76 -8.73 -7.74
CA PRO A 59 -14.91 -9.80 -8.73
C PRO A 59 -13.59 -10.16 -9.43
N LYS A 60 -12.59 -9.27 -9.42
CA LYS A 60 -11.27 -9.53 -10.01
C LYS A 60 -10.54 -10.68 -9.31
N TRP A 61 -10.93 -11.06 -8.09
CA TRP A 61 -10.36 -12.24 -7.44
C TRP A 61 -10.54 -13.52 -8.25
N ASP A 62 -11.72 -13.73 -8.84
CA ASP A 62 -11.99 -14.95 -9.61
C ASP A 62 -11.15 -14.99 -10.90
N THR A 63 -10.99 -13.84 -11.55
CA THR A 63 -10.07 -13.66 -12.68
C THR A 63 -8.62 -13.93 -12.30
N ASN A 64 -8.16 -13.39 -11.16
CA ASN A 64 -6.77 -13.53 -10.71
C ASN A 64 -6.46 -14.97 -10.30
N VAL A 65 -7.37 -15.66 -9.60
CA VAL A 65 -7.23 -17.09 -9.25
C VAL A 65 -7.15 -17.94 -10.52
N SER A 66 -8.07 -17.73 -11.47
CA SER A 66 -8.08 -18.47 -12.74
C SER A 66 -6.78 -18.24 -13.53
N SER A 67 -6.31 -16.99 -13.58
CA SER A 67 -5.09 -16.61 -14.29
C SER A 67 -3.83 -17.18 -13.63
N TYR A 68 -3.79 -17.22 -12.30
CA TYR A 68 -2.67 -17.78 -11.55
C TYR A 68 -2.43 -19.25 -11.91
N LEU A 69 -3.51 -20.03 -12.01
CA LEU A 69 -3.46 -21.47 -12.32
C LEU A 69 -3.10 -21.76 -13.77
N GLN A 70 -3.42 -20.85 -14.71
CA GLN A 70 -3.20 -21.08 -16.14
C GLN A 70 -1.80 -20.69 -16.63
N SER A 71 -1.16 -19.71 -15.99
CA SER A 71 -0.08 -18.96 -16.63
C SER A 71 1.33 -19.50 -16.36
N GLY A 72 1.52 -20.48 -15.48
CA GLY A 72 2.87 -20.92 -15.11
C GLY A 72 3.77 -19.73 -14.77
N ASN A 73 3.22 -18.70 -14.10
CA ASN A 73 3.81 -17.37 -13.98
C ASN A 73 5.12 -17.40 -13.17
N GLU A 74 6.22 -17.78 -13.81
CA GLU A 74 7.55 -17.93 -13.21
C GLU A 74 8.02 -16.64 -12.53
N ASN A 75 7.60 -15.50 -13.09
CA ASN A 75 8.09 -14.18 -12.69
C ASN A 75 7.24 -13.49 -11.62
N LYS A 76 6.10 -14.05 -11.19
CA LYS A 76 5.17 -13.40 -10.23
C LYS A 76 4.53 -14.41 -9.26
N LYS A 77 5.27 -15.45 -8.87
CA LYS A 77 4.76 -16.44 -7.90
C LYS A 77 4.49 -15.80 -6.54
N LEU A 78 3.51 -16.33 -5.82
CA LEU A 78 3.36 -15.99 -4.40
C LEU A 78 4.65 -16.35 -3.66
N THR A 79 5.04 -15.52 -2.70
CA THR A 79 6.24 -15.74 -1.90
C THR A 79 5.91 -16.32 -0.52
N ASP A 80 6.89 -16.96 0.11
CA ASP A 80 6.85 -17.32 1.53
C ASP A 80 7.11 -16.11 2.44
N ASP A 81 7.09 -16.32 3.76
CA ASP A 81 7.32 -15.25 4.75
C ASP A 81 8.74 -14.66 4.69
N ASN A 82 9.68 -15.34 4.03
CA ASN A 82 11.04 -14.86 3.80
C ASN A 82 11.17 -14.10 2.48
N GLY A 83 10.10 -14.00 1.68
CA GLY A 83 10.10 -13.36 0.37
C GLY A 83 10.61 -14.23 -0.77
N ASN A 84 10.80 -15.54 -0.54
CA ASN A 84 11.20 -16.48 -1.59
C ASN A 84 9.97 -16.90 -2.39
N ALA A 85 10.08 -16.93 -3.72
CA ALA A 85 9.03 -17.45 -4.59
C ALA A 85 8.71 -18.91 -4.24
N LYS A 86 7.42 -19.25 -4.12
CA LYS A 86 6.97 -20.63 -3.96
C LYS A 86 7.47 -21.49 -5.11
N SER A 87 7.78 -22.76 -4.85
CA SER A 87 8.16 -23.71 -5.89
C SER A 87 7.00 -23.98 -6.87
N ASP A 88 5.77 -23.99 -6.36
CA ASP A 88 4.61 -24.55 -7.05
C ASP A 88 3.72 -23.45 -7.66
N HIS A 89 3.08 -23.74 -8.80
CA HIS A 89 2.14 -22.84 -9.49
C HIS A 89 0.68 -23.06 -9.08
N THR A 90 0.44 -23.67 -7.93
CA THR A 90 -0.90 -24.03 -7.45
C THR A 90 -1.35 -23.13 -6.32
N LEU A 91 -2.65 -22.86 -6.29
CA LEU A 91 -3.36 -22.37 -5.12
C LEU A 91 -4.20 -23.52 -4.57
N LYS A 92 -4.27 -23.67 -3.24
CA LYS A 92 -5.17 -24.58 -2.56
C LYS A 92 -6.62 -24.18 -2.81
N ASP A 93 -6.90 -22.88 -2.73
CA ASP A 93 -8.20 -22.27 -2.96
C ASP A 93 -8.06 -20.76 -3.21
N LYS A 94 -9.19 -20.10 -3.50
CA LYS A 94 -9.28 -18.63 -3.63
C LYS A 94 -8.82 -17.91 -2.35
N LYS A 95 -9.06 -18.51 -1.19
CA LYS A 95 -8.75 -17.92 0.12
C LYS A 95 -7.24 -17.81 0.35
N GLU A 96 -6.44 -18.76 -0.15
CA GLU A 96 -4.98 -18.69 -0.06
C GLU A 96 -4.43 -17.40 -0.69
N LEU A 97 -4.93 -17.03 -1.88
CA LEU A 97 -4.50 -15.81 -2.55
C LEU A 97 -4.92 -14.55 -1.77
N ILE A 98 -6.18 -14.51 -1.32
CA ILE A 98 -6.71 -13.38 -0.54
C ILE A 98 -5.92 -13.21 0.76
N ASP A 99 -5.68 -14.29 1.49
CA ASP A 99 -4.95 -14.25 2.76
C ASP A 99 -3.48 -13.84 2.54
N TRP A 100 -2.85 -14.28 1.45
CA TRP A 100 -1.51 -13.84 1.08
C TRP A 100 -1.48 -12.33 0.77
N CYS A 101 -2.45 -11.83 0.02
CA CYS A 101 -2.58 -10.40 -0.26
C CYS A 101 -2.79 -9.59 1.02
N LYS A 102 -3.66 -10.03 1.94
CA LYS A 102 -3.87 -9.34 3.23
C LYS A 102 -2.59 -9.25 4.06
N ARG A 103 -1.80 -10.33 4.13
CA ARG A 103 -0.52 -10.33 4.85
C ARG A 103 0.53 -9.39 4.24
N ASN A 104 0.56 -9.28 2.90
CA ASN A 104 1.60 -8.53 2.22
C ASN A 104 1.29 -7.04 2.01
N LEU A 105 0.07 -6.59 2.30
CA LEU A 105 -0.37 -5.19 2.15
C LEU A 105 0.56 -4.18 2.86
N THR A 106 1.00 -4.51 4.07
CA THR A 106 1.82 -3.62 4.92
C THR A 106 3.31 -3.91 4.83
N THR A 107 3.73 -4.85 3.97
CA THR A 107 5.14 -5.17 3.80
C THR A 107 5.89 -4.02 3.12
N LEU A 108 7.19 -3.96 3.33
CA LEU A 108 8.06 -2.96 2.71
C LEU A 108 8.05 -3.14 1.19
N TYR A 109 7.74 -2.06 0.47
CA TYR A 109 7.85 -2.02 -0.98
C TYR A 109 9.32 -2.10 -1.37
N LYS A 110 9.64 -3.05 -2.26
CA LYS A 110 10.97 -3.21 -2.83
C LYS A 110 10.81 -3.42 -4.32
N GLN A 111 11.15 -2.41 -5.10
CA GLN A 111 11.11 -2.47 -6.56
C GLN A 111 11.92 -3.68 -7.07
N GLY A 112 11.33 -4.46 -7.95
CA GLY A 112 11.94 -5.68 -8.51
C GLY A 112 11.97 -6.88 -7.56
N SER A 113 11.42 -6.78 -6.34
CA SER A 113 11.29 -7.95 -5.46
C SER A 113 10.11 -8.82 -5.88
N ALA A 114 10.29 -10.14 -5.81
CA ALA A 114 9.23 -11.09 -6.15
C ALA A 114 7.93 -10.82 -5.38
N THR A 115 8.02 -10.53 -4.08
CA THR A 115 6.84 -10.20 -3.24
C THR A 115 6.10 -8.97 -3.73
N THR A 116 6.79 -7.86 -3.96
CA THR A 116 6.16 -6.62 -4.44
C THR A 116 5.52 -6.81 -5.80
N GLU A 117 6.21 -7.49 -6.72
CA GLU A 117 5.72 -7.70 -8.07
C GLU A 117 4.52 -8.65 -8.12
N ALA A 118 4.55 -9.74 -7.34
CA ALA A 118 3.42 -10.64 -7.17
C ALA A 118 2.22 -9.91 -6.54
N TYR A 119 2.47 -9.04 -5.55
CA TYR A 119 1.41 -8.24 -4.94
C TYR A 119 0.73 -7.34 -5.95
N ILE A 120 1.49 -6.55 -6.71
CA ILE A 120 0.95 -5.65 -7.73
C ILE A 120 0.12 -6.44 -8.75
N GLN A 121 0.60 -7.61 -9.17
CA GLN A 121 -0.10 -8.43 -10.15
C GLN A 121 -1.43 -9.00 -9.63
N TRP A 122 -1.43 -9.55 -8.42
CA TRP A 122 -2.54 -10.40 -7.96
C TRP A 122 -3.47 -9.74 -6.96
N CYS A 123 -3.02 -8.69 -6.28
CA CYS A 123 -3.74 -8.08 -5.17
C CYS A 123 -4.29 -6.70 -5.49
N THR A 124 -4.06 -6.20 -6.71
CA THR A 124 -4.42 -4.83 -7.08
C THR A 124 -5.22 -4.75 -8.38
N LYS A 125 -5.86 -3.61 -8.58
CA LYS A 125 -6.43 -3.17 -9.85
C LYS A 125 -6.00 -1.74 -10.11
N ASP A 126 -6.05 -1.34 -11.38
CA ASP A 126 -5.85 0.06 -11.73
C ASP A 126 -7.02 0.87 -11.21
N ILE A 127 -6.72 2.05 -10.65
CA ILE A 127 -7.75 3.02 -10.34
C ILE A 127 -8.28 3.49 -11.69
N ALA A 128 -9.53 3.16 -12.00
CA ALA A 128 -10.18 3.73 -13.16
C ALA A 128 -10.14 5.26 -12.99
N ASN A 129 -9.37 5.95 -13.84
CA ASN A 129 -9.67 7.35 -14.07
C ASN A 129 -11.13 7.37 -14.47
N ALA A 130 -11.98 8.06 -13.71
CA ALA A 130 -13.34 8.33 -14.15
C ALA A 130 -13.23 9.03 -15.51
N GLU A 131 -13.37 8.27 -16.60
CA GLU A 131 -13.63 8.82 -17.90
C GLU A 131 -14.90 9.64 -17.74
N ALA A 132 -14.76 10.95 -17.91
CA ALA A 132 -15.87 11.88 -17.93
C ALA A 132 -16.91 11.32 -18.90
N THR A 133 -18.04 10.87 -18.36
CA THR A 133 -19.20 10.51 -19.16
C THR A 133 -19.52 11.72 -20.04
N PRO A 134 -19.46 11.62 -21.38
CA PRO A 134 -19.97 12.70 -22.20
C PRO A 134 -21.48 12.80 -21.93
N THR A 135 -21.88 13.94 -21.35
CA THR A 135 -23.28 14.34 -21.26
C THR A 135 -23.93 14.13 -22.62
N PRO A 136 -24.96 13.28 -22.77
CA PRO A 136 -25.69 13.24 -24.02
C PRO A 136 -26.31 14.63 -24.22
N ALA A 137 -25.96 15.24 -25.36
CA ALA A 137 -26.52 16.49 -25.79
C ALA A 137 -28.04 16.36 -25.86
N SER A 138 -28.70 17.38 -25.32
CA SER A 138 -30.11 17.67 -25.50
C SER A 138 -30.51 17.58 -26.98
N GLU A 139 -31.50 16.75 -27.30
CA GLU A 139 -32.39 16.91 -28.44
C GLU A 139 -33.75 17.28 -27.84
N ALA A 140 -34.11 18.56 -27.83
CA ALA A 140 -34.88 19.28 -28.86
C ALA A 140 -36.37 18.93 -28.81
#